data_AF-A0A0A2L536-F1
#
_entry.id   AF-A0A0A2L536-F1
#
_cell.length_a   1.000
_cell.length_b   1.000
_cell.length_c   1.000
_cell.angle_alpha   90.00
_cell.angle_beta   90.00
_cell.angle_gamma   90.00
#
_symmetry.space_group_name_H-M   'P 1'
#
loop_
_entity.id
_entity.type
_entity.pdbx_description
1 polymer ?
#
loop_
_entity_poly.entity_id
_entity_poly.type
_entity_poly.pdbx_seq_one_letter_code
_entity_poly.pdbx_strand_id
1 'polypeptide(L)'
;MPPSTETSPSDNMSSWEQAYHDAWRNFQMCIVGVVDRLAWNNPSVEYRQTTVERLGQLTVDVDNIQRTGQAMFEHVPGCQTVREETLAYFADEFIRDCLKLHFKLNMLSWRLMNRPNSDGTVHNRLLKLLESIKDRVPN
;
A
#
# COMPACT_ATOMS: atom_id res chain seq x y z
N MET A 1 43.94 10.10 -27.31
CA MET A 1 42.78 9.32 -26.84
C MET A 1 42.37 9.86 -25.49
N PRO A 2 41.16 10.40 -25.31
CA PRO A 2 40.63 10.61 -23.97
C PRO A 2 40.15 9.26 -23.39
N PRO A 3 40.20 9.06 -22.06
CA PRO A 3 39.64 7.86 -21.47
C PRO A 3 38.10 7.95 -21.48
N SER A 4 37.48 6.91 -22.03
CA SER A 4 36.03 6.73 -22.03
C SER A 4 35.51 6.69 -20.61
N THR A 5 34.49 7.50 -20.34
CA THR A 5 33.72 7.48 -19.11
C THR A 5 32.95 6.16 -19.05
N GLU A 6 33.44 5.18 -18.28
CA GLU A 6 32.63 4.05 -17.85
C GLU A 6 31.59 4.57 -16.86
N THR A 7 30.43 4.96 -17.37
CA THR A 7 29.25 5.16 -16.54
C THR A 7 28.66 3.78 -16.27
N SER A 8 29.05 3.17 -15.14
CA SER A 8 28.33 2.02 -14.60
C SER A 8 26.85 2.39 -14.45
N PRO A 9 25.90 1.52 -14.83
CA PRO A 9 24.50 1.75 -14.52
C PRO A 9 24.39 1.71 -12.98
N SER A 10 24.16 2.86 -12.36
CA SER A 10 23.95 2.89 -10.92
C SER A 10 22.58 2.29 -10.62
N ASP A 11 22.54 1.01 -10.30
CA ASP A 11 21.42 0.27 -9.71
C ASP A 11 21.02 0.78 -8.31
N ASN A 12 21.35 2.04 -7.99
CA ASN A 12 21.12 2.62 -6.68
C ASN A 12 19.78 3.36 -6.72
N MET A 13 18.70 2.61 -6.49
CA MET A 13 17.39 3.14 -6.14
C MET A 13 17.54 4.22 -5.06
N SER A 14 16.85 5.35 -5.21
CA SER A 14 16.98 6.46 -4.24
C SER A 14 16.43 6.04 -2.87
N SER A 15 16.93 6.64 -1.78
CA SER A 15 16.41 6.34 -0.42
C SER A 15 14.91 6.59 -0.28
N TRP A 16 14.38 7.57 -1.01
CA TRP A 16 12.95 7.89 -1.05
C TRP A 16 12.13 6.84 -1.80
N GLU A 17 12.64 6.38 -2.93
CA GLU A 17 12.02 5.31 -3.72
C GLU A 17 12.01 3.98 -2.97
N GLN A 18 13.12 3.66 -2.28
CA GLN A 18 13.19 2.51 -1.39
C GLN A 18 12.15 2.61 -0.26
N ALA A 19 12.07 3.75 0.43
CA ALA A 19 11.10 3.96 1.49
C ALA A 19 9.65 3.84 0.98
N TYR A 20 9.39 4.32 -0.24
CA TYR A 20 8.08 4.20 -0.88
C TYR A 20 7.70 2.73 -1.12
N HIS A 21 8.61 1.95 -1.68
CA HIS A 21 8.38 0.52 -1.89
C HIS A 21 8.26 -0.27 -0.58
N ASP A 22 9.04 0.10 0.44
CA ASP A 22 8.95 -0.51 1.77
C ASP A 22 7.58 -0.25 2.41
N ALA A 23 7.02 0.95 2.24
CA ALA A 23 5.67 1.28 2.72
C ALA A 23 4.60 0.40 2.06
N TRP A 24 4.69 0.19 0.74
CA TRP A 24 3.80 -0.71 0.01
C TRP A 24 3.97 -2.17 0.43
N ARG A 25 5.22 -2.63 0.63
CA ARG A 25 5.50 -4.00 1.09
C ARG A 25 4.94 -4.24 2.48
N ASN A 26 5.11 -3.29 3.39
CA ASN A 26 4.53 -3.36 4.72
C ASN A 26 3.00 -3.46 4.65
N PHE A 27 2.36 -2.62 3.84
CA PHE A 27 0.92 -2.66 3.65
C PHE A 27 0.43 -4.00 3.08
N GLN A 28 1.11 -4.57 2.10
CA GLN A 28 0.81 -5.90 1.57
C GLN A 28 0.91 -6.99 2.67
N MET A 29 1.99 -6.99 3.45
CA MET A 29 2.17 -7.93 4.57
C MET A 29 1.06 -7.79 5.61
N CYS A 30 0.69 -6.57 5.96
CA CYS A 30 -0.41 -6.31 6.90
C CYS A 30 -1.74 -6.84 6.35
N ILE A 31 -2.05 -6.65 5.06
CA ILE A 31 -3.28 -7.19 4.47
C ILE A 31 -3.28 -8.72 4.51
N VAL A 32 -2.17 -9.38 4.13
CA VAL A 32 -2.03 -10.84 4.22
C VAL A 32 -2.29 -11.31 5.66
N GLY A 33 -1.69 -10.65 6.64
CA GLY A 33 -1.91 -10.97 8.05
C GLY A 33 -3.35 -10.79 8.54
N VAL A 34 -4.15 -9.93 7.91
CA VAL A 34 -5.60 -9.81 8.18
C VAL A 34 -6.39 -10.90 7.46
N VAL A 35 -6.05 -11.19 6.20
CA VAL A 35 -6.66 -12.25 5.39
C VAL A 35 -6.52 -13.60 6.07
N ASP A 36 -5.31 -13.96 6.52
CA ASP A 36 -5.03 -15.22 7.22
C ASP A 36 -5.89 -15.38 8.47
N ARG A 37 -6.13 -14.27 9.19
CA ARG A 37 -7.00 -14.28 10.37
C ARG A 37 -8.46 -14.49 10.03
N LEU A 38 -8.94 -13.86 8.95
CA LEU A 38 -10.31 -14.02 8.48
C LEU A 38 -10.59 -15.39 7.88
N ALA A 39 -9.56 -16.15 7.50
CA ALA A 39 -9.69 -17.52 7.01
C ALA A 39 -9.95 -18.54 8.14
N TRP A 40 -9.78 -18.15 9.41
CA TRP A 40 -9.98 -19.03 10.54
C TRP A 40 -11.46 -19.26 10.84
N ASN A 41 -11.91 -20.52 10.88
CA ASN A 41 -13.29 -20.88 11.21
C ASN A 41 -13.53 -20.84 12.73
N ASN A 42 -14.61 -20.19 13.16
CA ASN A 42 -15.01 -20.01 14.57
C ASN A 42 -13.96 -19.33 15.47
N PRO A 43 -13.51 -18.10 15.14
CA PRO A 43 -12.56 -17.37 15.98
C PRO A 43 -13.20 -16.97 17.34
N SER A 44 -12.37 -16.89 18.39
CA SER A 44 -12.80 -16.32 19.66
C SER A 44 -13.18 -14.83 19.50
N VAL A 45 -13.95 -14.29 20.46
CA VAL A 45 -14.33 -12.86 20.45
C VAL A 45 -13.08 -11.96 20.46
N GLU A 46 -12.09 -12.29 21.29
CA GLU A 46 -10.80 -11.59 21.35
C GLU A 46 -10.08 -11.63 20.00
N TYR A 47 -10.06 -12.79 19.34
CA TYR A 47 -9.42 -12.95 18.04
C TYR A 47 -10.10 -12.09 16.97
N ARG A 48 -11.44 -12.01 17.00
CA ARG A 48 -12.23 -11.15 16.12
C ARG A 48 -11.90 -9.68 16.37
N GLN A 49 -11.84 -9.25 17.62
CA GLN A 49 -11.52 -7.87 18.00
C GLN A 49 -10.13 -7.46 17.51
N THR A 50 -9.11 -8.29 17.73
CA THR A 50 -7.76 -8.03 17.19
C THR A 50 -7.73 -7.98 15.67
N THR A 51 -8.59 -8.75 14.99
CA THR A 51 -8.69 -8.73 13.52
C THR A 51 -9.28 -7.41 13.01
N VAL A 52 -10.29 -6.89 13.72
CA VAL A 52 -10.84 -5.54 13.46
C VAL A 52 -9.78 -4.47 13.67
N GLU A 53 -9.03 -4.53 14.76
CA GLU A 53 -7.96 -3.55 15.05
C GLU A 53 -6.87 -3.56 13.99
N ARG A 54 -6.42 -4.75 13.56
CA ARG A 54 -5.43 -4.89 12.47
C ARG A 54 -5.97 -4.36 11.14
N LEU A 55 -7.23 -4.62 10.83
CA LEU A 55 -7.88 -4.06 9.64
C LEU A 55 -8.00 -2.53 9.73
N GLY A 56 -8.25 -1.99 10.92
CA GLY A 56 -8.20 -0.55 11.19
C GLY A 56 -6.80 0.03 10.97
N GLN A 57 -5.75 -0.66 11.40
CA GLN A 57 -4.36 -0.21 11.24
C GLN A 57 -3.95 -0.02 9.76
N LEU A 58 -4.59 -0.73 8.83
CA LEU A 58 -4.33 -0.58 7.40
C LEU A 58 -4.58 0.84 6.88
N THR A 59 -5.44 1.64 7.52
CA THR A 59 -5.62 3.05 7.12
C THR A 59 -4.39 3.89 7.44
N VAL A 60 -3.72 3.61 8.56
CA VAL A 60 -2.46 4.28 8.93
C VAL A 60 -1.35 3.89 7.96
N ASP A 61 -1.33 2.65 7.50
CA ASP A 61 -0.37 2.21 6.48
C ASP A 61 -0.59 2.94 5.14
N VAL A 62 -1.84 3.21 4.76
CA VAL A 62 -2.15 4.05 3.58
C VAL A 62 -1.66 5.48 3.79
N ASP A 63 -1.82 6.07 4.98
CA ASP A 63 -1.30 7.40 5.28
C ASP A 63 0.24 7.45 5.23
N ASN A 64 0.90 6.37 5.65
CA ASN A 64 2.35 6.22 5.53
C ASN A 64 2.78 6.16 4.05
N ILE A 65 2.09 5.37 3.23
CA ILE A 65 2.32 5.30 1.78
C ILE A 65 2.17 6.68 1.15
N GLN A 66 1.07 7.39 1.46
CA GLN A 66 0.81 8.71 0.92
C GLN A 66 1.94 9.69 1.26
N ARG A 67 2.33 9.76 2.53
CA ARG A 67 3.41 10.65 3.00
C ARG A 67 4.74 10.35 2.32
N THR A 68 5.11 9.08 2.21
CA THR A 68 6.37 8.69 1.58
C THR A 68 6.36 8.94 0.07
N GLY A 69 5.24 8.66 -0.60
CA GLY A 69 5.06 8.98 -2.03
C GLY A 69 5.15 10.48 -2.28
N GLN A 70 4.50 11.30 -1.46
CA GLN A 70 4.59 12.75 -1.56
C GLN A 70 6.02 13.26 -1.33
N ALA A 71 6.70 12.76 -0.30
CA ALA A 71 8.10 13.12 -0.04
C ALA A 71 9.00 12.75 -1.22
N MET A 72 8.81 11.58 -1.82
CA MET A 72 9.51 11.15 -3.04
C MET A 72 9.28 12.14 -4.19
N PHE A 73 8.03 12.56 -4.45
CA PHE A 73 7.74 13.52 -5.52
C PHE A 73 8.34 14.91 -5.28
N GLU A 74 8.38 15.36 -4.02
CA GLU A 74 8.93 16.67 -3.65
C GLU A 74 10.47 16.71 -3.66
N HIS A 75 11.13 15.58 -3.38
CA HIS A 75 12.56 15.55 -3.06
C HIS A 75 13.44 14.83 -4.10
N VAL A 76 12.88 14.28 -5.18
CA VAL A 76 13.66 13.73 -6.30
C VAL A 76 13.89 14.82 -7.35
N PRO A 77 15.06 15.47 -7.41
CA PRO A 77 15.32 16.56 -8.35
C PRO A 77 15.36 16.01 -9.77
N GLY A 78 14.57 16.60 -10.68
CA GLY A 78 14.59 16.25 -12.11
C GLY A 78 13.59 15.18 -12.55
N CYS A 79 12.79 14.60 -11.65
CA CYS A 79 11.70 13.70 -12.03
C CYS A 79 10.51 14.53 -12.55
N GLN A 80 10.47 14.80 -13.86
CA GLN A 80 9.32 15.49 -14.47
C GLN A 80 8.16 14.53 -14.79
N THR A 81 8.44 13.23 -14.85
CA THR A 81 7.48 12.20 -15.24
C THR A 81 7.65 10.91 -14.44
N VAL A 82 6.53 10.29 -14.04
CA VAL A 82 6.49 8.93 -13.45
C VAL A 82 5.56 8.08 -14.30
N ARG A 83 6.03 6.91 -14.78
CA ARG A 83 5.28 6.04 -15.70
C ARG A 83 4.74 6.80 -16.94
N GLU A 84 5.58 7.63 -17.55
CA GLU A 84 5.26 8.46 -18.74
C GLU A 84 4.24 9.59 -18.54
N GLU A 85 3.69 9.75 -17.33
CA GLU A 85 2.79 10.85 -16.98
C GLU A 85 3.54 11.98 -16.25
N THR A 86 3.09 13.23 -16.42
CA THR A 86 3.65 14.37 -15.69
C THR A 86 3.54 14.14 -14.18
N LEU A 87 4.61 14.42 -13.44
CA LEU A 87 4.70 14.20 -11.99
C LEU A 87 3.49 14.79 -11.22
N ALA A 88 3.02 15.98 -11.59
CA ALA A 88 1.87 16.63 -10.95
C ALA A 88 0.57 15.84 -11.14
N TYR A 89 0.31 15.34 -12.36
CA TYR A 89 -0.86 14.51 -12.65
C TYR A 89 -0.79 13.18 -11.90
N PHE A 90 0.39 12.54 -11.92
CA PHE A 90 0.63 11.30 -11.20
C PHE A 90 0.46 11.47 -9.67
N ALA A 91 0.92 12.59 -9.11
CA ALA A 91 0.77 12.89 -7.68
C ALA A 91 -0.72 13.07 -7.29
N ASP A 92 -1.50 13.79 -8.09
CA ASP A 92 -2.94 13.96 -7.86
C ASP A 92 -3.71 12.63 -7.96
N GLU A 93 -3.38 11.80 -8.96
CA GLU A 93 -3.94 10.45 -9.06
C GLU A 93 -3.55 9.56 -7.89
N PHE A 94 -2.28 9.60 -7.47
CA PHE A 94 -1.77 8.86 -6.33
C PHE A 94 -2.47 9.24 -5.02
N ILE A 95 -2.64 10.54 -4.73
CA ILE A 95 -3.36 11.02 -3.55
C ILE A 95 -4.81 10.54 -3.60
N ARG A 96 -5.47 10.68 -4.75
CA ARG A 96 -6.84 10.22 -4.95
C ARG A 96 -6.97 8.71 -4.74
N ASP A 97 -6.01 7.92 -5.18
CA ASP A 97 -6.00 6.48 -4.97
C ASP A 97 -5.78 6.11 -3.50
N CYS A 98 -4.90 6.82 -2.77
CA CYS A 98 -4.76 6.68 -1.32
C CYS A 98 -6.09 6.97 -0.60
N LEU A 99 -6.80 8.04 -0.96
CA LEU A 99 -8.11 8.37 -0.39
C LEU A 99 -9.16 7.28 -0.68
N LYS A 100 -9.17 6.72 -1.90
CA LYS A 100 -10.05 5.59 -2.24
C LYS A 100 -9.72 4.35 -1.41
N LEU A 101 -8.44 4.05 -1.20
CA LEU A 101 -8.00 2.94 -0.36
C LEU A 101 -8.44 3.13 1.08
N HIS A 102 -8.20 4.32 1.64
CA HIS A 102 -8.62 4.69 2.98
C HIS A 102 -10.14 4.51 3.16
N PHE A 103 -10.95 5.00 2.23
CA PHE A 103 -12.40 4.80 2.26
C PHE A 103 -12.80 3.33 2.20
N LYS A 104 -12.20 2.55 1.29
CA LYS A 104 -12.47 1.10 1.16
C LYS A 104 -12.16 0.36 2.45
N LEU A 105 -11.00 0.61 3.05
CA LEU A 105 -10.57 -0.03 4.29
C LEU A 105 -11.51 0.31 5.45
N ASN A 106 -11.88 1.58 5.62
CA ASN A 106 -12.86 1.99 6.63
C ASN A 106 -14.21 1.29 6.45
N MET A 107 -14.68 1.16 5.22
CA MET A 107 -15.91 0.42 4.92
C MET A 107 -15.81 -1.07 5.26
N LEU A 108 -14.63 -1.68 5.08
CA LEU A 108 -14.37 -3.07 5.47
C LEU A 108 -14.32 -3.22 6.99
N SER A 109 -13.62 -2.33 7.71
CA SER A 109 -13.59 -2.29 9.17
C SER A 109 -15.00 -2.15 9.75
N TRP A 110 -15.76 -1.17 9.26
CA TRP A 110 -17.14 -0.95 9.66
C TRP A 110 -17.99 -2.20 9.43
N ARG A 111 -17.85 -2.85 8.27
CA ARG A 111 -18.58 -4.06 7.94
C ARG A 111 -18.24 -5.20 8.91
N LEU A 112 -16.96 -5.41 9.20
CA LEU A 112 -16.51 -6.48 10.09
C LEU A 112 -17.03 -6.30 11.52
N MET A 113 -17.11 -5.04 11.99
CA MET A 113 -17.67 -4.69 13.30
C MET A 113 -19.19 -4.85 13.37
N ASN A 114 -19.92 -4.42 12.34
CA ASN A 114 -21.37 -4.23 12.41
C ASN A 114 -22.18 -5.34 11.74
N ARG A 115 -21.57 -6.23 10.97
CA ARG A 115 -22.27 -7.31 10.26
C ARG A 115 -21.74 -8.68 10.68
N PRO A 116 -22.50 -9.43 11.50
CA PRO A 116 -22.17 -10.83 11.77
C PRO A 116 -22.16 -11.61 10.45
N ASN A 117 -21.17 -12.49 10.27
CA ASN A 117 -20.95 -13.29 9.05
C ASN A 117 -20.40 -12.53 7.83
N SER A 118 -19.84 -11.33 8.01
CA SER A 118 -19.23 -10.59 6.90
C SER A 118 -17.78 -10.98 6.59
N ASP A 119 -17.17 -11.83 7.42
CA ASP A 119 -15.76 -12.19 7.39
C ASP A 119 -15.32 -12.70 6.01
N GLY A 120 -16.05 -13.64 5.41
CA GLY A 120 -15.77 -14.13 4.05
C GLY A 120 -15.87 -13.05 2.97
N THR A 121 -16.78 -12.08 3.13
CA THR A 121 -16.86 -10.93 2.21
C THR A 121 -15.67 -10.00 2.38
N VAL A 122 -15.27 -9.71 3.62
CA VAL A 122 -14.12 -8.84 3.92
C VAL A 122 -12.83 -9.50 3.42
N HIS A 123 -12.64 -10.79 3.70
CA HIS A 123 -11.56 -11.62 3.19
C HIS A 123 -11.43 -11.52 1.67
N ASN A 124 -12.51 -11.79 0.93
CA ASN A 124 -12.50 -11.74 -0.53
C ASN A 124 -12.22 -10.34 -1.09
N ARG A 125 -12.63 -9.28 -0.39
CA ARG A 125 -12.35 -7.89 -0.79
C ARG A 125 -10.89 -7.52 -0.54
N LEU A 126 -10.29 -7.99 0.54
CA LEU A 126 -8.87 -7.80 0.83
C LEU A 126 -7.98 -8.56 -0.15
N LEU A 127 -8.35 -9.78 -0.55
CA LEU A 127 -7.64 -10.52 -1.61
C LEU A 127 -7.65 -9.77 -2.94
N LYS A 128 -8.81 -9.25 -3.35
CA LYS A 128 -8.91 -8.41 -4.57
C LYS A 128 -8.09 -7.13 -4.46
N LEU A 129 -8.00 -6.55 -3.26
CA LEU A 129 -7.16 -5.40 -3.01
C LEU A 129 -5.68 -5.73 -3.19
N LEU A 130 -5.21 -6.83 -2.59
CA LEU A 130 -3.83 -7.33 -2.76
C LEU A 130 -3.46 -7.49 -4.23
N GLU A 131 -4.32 -8.12 -5.03
CA GLU A 131 -4.05 -8.29 -6.47
C GLU A 131 -3.96 -6.94 -7.20
N SER A 132 -4.81 -5.97 -6.84
CA SER A 132 -4.81 -4.65 -7.46
C SER A 132 -3.60 -3.76 -7.13
N ILE A 133 -2.82 -4.11 -6.10
CA ILE A 133 -1.62 -3.36 -5.67
C ILE A 133 -0.33 -4.16 -5.86
N LYS A 134 -0.39 -5.31 -6.53
CA LYS A 134 0.74 -6.21 -6.72
C LYS A 134 1.88 -5.57 -7.51
N ASP A 135 1.56 -4.69 -8.45
CA ASP A 135 2.52 -3.96 -9.30
C ASP A 135 3.23 -2.80 -8.58
N ARG A 136 2.86 -2.50 -7.33
CA ARG A 136 3.41 -1.37 -6.56
C ARG A 136 4.71 -1.70 -5.83
N VAL A 137 5.05 -3.00 -5.74
CA VAL A 137 6.29 -3.49 -5.14
C VAL A 137 7.09 -4.22 -6.25
N PRO A 138 8.32 -3.78 -6.56
CA PRO A 138 9.21 -4.49 -7.48
C PRO A 138 9.52 -5.90 -6.95
N ASN A 139 9.67 -6.86 -7.87
CA ASN A 139 10.11 -8.23 -7.54
C ASN A 139 11.59 -8.28 -7.13
#